data_AF-A0A945X2G0-F1
#
_entry.id   AF-A0A945X2G0-F1
#
_cell.length_a   1.000
_cell.length_b   1.000
_cell.length_c   1.000
_cell.angle_alpha   90.00
_cell.angle_beta   90.00
_cell.angle_gamma   90.00
#
_symmetry.space_group_name_H-M   'P 1'
#
loop_
_entity.id
_entity.type
_entity.pdbx_description
1 polymer ?
#
loop_
_entity_poly.entity_id
_entity_poly.type
_entity_poly.pdbx_seq_one_letter_code
_entity_poly.pdbx_strand_id
1 'polypeptide(L)'
;MTSTPKFEHWLEWKRVCAIEKCGDATASSLGDFARSRLSKYLHTYGGDNLIPEYAPMHSPKRSFMNLEASMAETWVAGQRLREDRKTYKDWLFDRLKQCKGTPSGIVESGASGRIRTLAREIVSGEGLGLRTKDGKQRKGLESLGAKRGDVDGGGCSLEDLLPGVALDPSQESFVRELEELSEAAAVEFFEMMPFEKRAVLCAKALGVPFYHDEVSKLVGKAKSQTSEMYRNLLGVKRLQDYTAFDESLGRPRYSETKSKKSETRNEQGQLADWLAVRFKDEDEFFRKVVLLRVVEKLRENVKKWASAPENEARILFSLVEKGNDQ
;
A
#
# COMPACT_ATOMS: atom_id res chain seq x y z
N MET A 1 -18.71 -12.31 -29.95
CA MET A 1 -17.34 -12.88 -30.04
C MET A 1 -16.36 -11.77 -29.69
N THR A 2 -15.54 -11.93 -28.65
CA THR A 2 -14.54 -10.92 -28.29
C THR A 2 -13.34 -11.07 -29.21
N SER A 3 -13.05 -10.08 -30.06
CA SER A 3 -11.83 -10.07 -30.86
C SER A 3 -10.64 -9.88 -29.92
N THR A 4 -9.80 -10.90 -29.84
CA THR A 4 -8.56 -10.82 -29.07
C THR A 4 -7.57 -9.96 -29.86
N PRO A 5 -7.02 -8.86 -29.29
CA PRO A 5 -6.06 -8.04 -30.01
C PRO A 5 -4.81 -8.83 -30.34
N LYS A 6 -4.25 -8.60 -31.53
CA LYS A 6 -2.96 -9.20 -31.91
C LYS A 6 -1.84 -8.59 -31.05
N PHE A 7 -0.80 -9.36 -30.79
CA PHE A 7 0.37 -8.88 -30.04
C PHE A 7 1.05 -7.66 -30.68
N GLU A 8 1.01 -7.56 -32.00
CA GLU A 8 1.52 -6.41 -32.77
C GLU A 8 0.83 -5.10 -32.40
N HIS A 9 -0.49 -5.12 -32.18
CA HIS A 9 -1.26 -3.95 -31.73
C HIS A 9 -0.80 -3.47 -30.35
N TRP A 10 -0.50 -4.41 -29.44
CA TRP A 10 0.06 -4.09 -28.12
C TRP A 10 1.47 -3.48 -28.22
N LEU A 11 2.32 -3.99 -29.12
CA LEU A 11 3.66 -3.46 -29.34
C LEU A 11 3.65 -2.07 -29.95
N GLU A 12 2.77 -1.82 -30.92
CA GLU A 12 2.56 -0.50 -31.51
C GLU A 12 2.14 0.50 -30.43
N TRP A 13 1.12 0.14 -29.64
CA TRP A 13 0.66 0.97 -28.52
C TRP A 13 1.75 1.22 -27.47
N LYS A 14 2.65 0.27 -27.22
CA LYS A 14 3.79 0.48 -26.33
C LYS A 14 4.75 1.56 -26.85
N ARG A 15 4.98 1.60 -28.16
CA ARG A 15 5.93 2.54 -28.80
C ARG A 15 5.42 3.98 -28.82
N VAL A 16 4.10 4.18 -28.90
CA VAL A 16 3.50 5.51 -28.94
C VAL A 16 2.98 5.96 -27.57
N CYS A 17 2.84 7.27 -27.38
CA CYS A 17 2.45 7.80 -26.08
C CYS A 17 0.96 7.58 -25.74
N ALA A 18 0.07 7.48 -26.74
CA ALA A 18 -1.37 7.37 -26.56
C ALA A 18 -2.01 6.54 -27.68
N ILE A 19 -3.17 5.93 -27.41
CA ILE A 19 -3.91 5.11 -28.38
C ILE A 19 -4.32 5.89 -29.64
N GLU A 20 -4.54 7.20 -29.51
CA GLU A 20 -4.91 8.08 -30.63
C GLU A 20 -3.79 8.26 -31.66
N LYS A 21 -2.55 7.92 -31.30
CA LYS A 21 -1.39 7.96 -32.20
C LYS A 21 -1.09 6.61 -32.84
N CYS A 22 -1.85 5.56 -32.50
CA CYS A 22 -1.76 4.28 -33.18
C CYS A 22 -2.52 4.34 -34.52
N GLY A 23 -2.19 3.46 -35.45
CA GLY A 23 -2.98 3.23 -36.66
C GLY A 23 -4.39 2.73 -36.33
N ASP A 24 -5.32 2.99 -37.25
CA ASP A 24 -6.76 2.74 -37.03
C ASP A 24 -7.09 1.29 -36.67
N ALA A 25 -6.38 0.33 -37.26
CA ALA A 25 -6.55 -1.09 -36.94
C ALA A 25 -6.21 -1.41 -35.48
N THR A 26 -5.10 -0.85 -34.96
CA THR A 26 -4.66 -1.01 -33.57
C THR A 26 -5.59 -0.29 -32.61
N ALA A 27 -5.94 0.96 -32.92
CA ALA A 27 -6.87 1.75 -32.12
C ALA A 27 -8.25 1.08 -31.99
N SER A 28 -8.79 0.57 -33.11
CA SER A 28 -10.06 -0.16 -33.11
C SER A 28 -9.97 -1.46 -32.32
N SER A 29 -8.93 -2.27 -32.56
CA SER A 29 -8.78 -3.58 -31.93
C SER A 29 -8.61 -3.48 -30.40
N LEU A 30 -7.74 -2.59 -29.93
CA LEU A 30 -7.54 -2.37 -28.51
C LEU A 30 -8.75 -1.69 -27.86
N GLY A 31 -9.41 -0.77 -28.59
CA GLY A 31 -10.66 -0.15 -28.16
C GLY A 31 -11.78 -1.15 -27.95
N ASP A 32 -11.95 -2.10 -28.87
CA ASP A 32 -12.96 -3.15 -28.77
C ASP A 32 -12.70 -4.08 -27.59
N PHE A 33 -11.43 -4.43 -27.36
CA PHE A 33 -11.01 -5.18 -26.19
C PHE A 33 -11.37 -4.46 -24.89
N ALA A 34 -11.00 -3.19 -24.75
CA ALA A 34 -11.27 -2.41 -23.54
C ALA A 34 -12.78 -2.26 -23.31
N ARG A 35 -13.52 -1.91 -24.37
CA ARG A 35 -14.98 -1.79 -24.34
C ARG A 35 -15.66 -3.08 -23.89
N SER A 36 -15.28 -4.21 -24.47
CA SER A 36 -15.88 -5.51 -24.14
C SER A 36 -15.61 -5.91 -22.69
N ARG A 37 -14.36 -5.74 -22.22
CA ARG A 37 -13.98 -6.06 -20.84
C ARG A 37 -14.65 -5.12 -19.85
N LEU A 38 -14.67 -3.83 -20.13
CA LEU A 38 -15.29 -2.83 -19.27
C LEU A 38 -16.79 -3.08 -19.15
N SER A 39 -17.50 -3.29 -20.26
CA SER A 39 -18.93 -3.64 -20.26
C SER A 39 -19.21 -4.89 -19.45
N LYS A 40 -18.40 -5.96 -19.63
CA LYS A 40 -18.50 -7.18 -18.82
C LYS A 40 -18.38 -6.89 -17.32
N TYR A 41 -17.37 -6.12 -16.91
CA TYR A 41 -17.15 -5.83 -15.49
C TYR A 41 -18.19 -4.88 -14.90
N LEU A 42 -18.63 -3.87 -15.64
CA LEU A 42 -19.72 -2.99 -15.21
C LEU A 42 -21.01 -3.78 -15.00
N HIS A 43 -21.35 -4.70 -15.91
CA HIS A 43 -22.48 -5.60 -15.70
C HIS A 43 -22.27 -6.52 -14.49
N THR A 44 -21.04 -7.00 -14.27
CA THR A 44 -20.74 -7.89 -13.13
C THR A 44 -20.84 -7.18 -11.78
N TYR A 45 -20.40 -5.92 -11.70
CA TYR A 45 -20.32 -5.17 -10.44
C TYR A 45 -21.51 -4.25 -10.20
N GLY A 46 -22.10 -3.69 -11.25
CA GLY A 46 -23.18 -2.71 -11.20
C GLY A 46 -24.56 -3.22 -11.60
N GLY A 47 -24.66 -4.43 -12.15
CA GLY A 47 -25.93 -4.96 -12.69
C GLY A 47 -26.41 -4.22 -13.95
N ASP A 48 -27.62 -4.56 -14.40
CA ASP A 48 -28.16 -4.10 -15.69
C ASP A 48 -28.54 -2.61 -15.73
N ASN A 49 -28.72 -2.00 -14.55
CA ASN A 49 -29.24 -0.63 -14.42
C ASN A 49 -28.19 0.46 -14.70
N LEU A 50 -26.89 0.14 -14.65
CA LEU A 50 -25.81 1.12 -14.85
C LEU A 50 -25.41 1.29 -16.34
N ILE A 51 -25.80 0.36 -17.21
CA ILE A 51 -25.36 0.33 -18.63
C ILE A 51 -25.85 1.55 -19.44
N PRO A 52 -27.09 2.05 -19.30
CA PRO A 52 -27.57 3.19 -20.09
C PRO A 52 -26.84 4.50 -19.80
N GLU A 53 -26.45 4.74 -18.53
CA GLU A 53 -25.81 5.99 -18.12
C GLU A 53 -24.35 6.09 -18.60
N TYR A 54 -23.69 4.94 -18.81
CA TYR A 54 -22.33 4.87 -19.33
C TYR A 54 -22.26 4.66 -20.84
N ALA A 55 -23.40 4.59 -21.55
CA ALA A 55 -23.49 4.51 -23.02
C ALA A 55 -22.45 5.37 -23.78
N PRO A 56 -22.19 6.65 -23.40
CA PRO A 56 -21.20 7.50 -24.08
C PRO A 56 -19.73 7.10 -23.86
N MET A 57 -19.42 6.27 -22.86
CA MET A 57 -18.10 5.71 -22.57
C MET A 57 -17.82 4.41 -23.34
N HIS A 58 -18.81 3.85 -24.03
CA HIS A 58 -18.70 2.62 -24.81
C HIS A 58 -18.26 2.83 -26.27
N SER A 59 -17.78 4.02 -26.67
CA SER A 59 -17.06 4.08 -27.95
C SER A 59 -15.71 3.37 -27.79
N PRO A 60 -15.30 2.48 -28.72
CA PRO A 60 -14.06 1.71 -28.61
C PRO A 60 -12.85 2.60 -28.27
N LYS A 61 -12.72 3.73 -28.98
CA LYS A 61 -11.64 4.71 -28.78
C LYS A 61 -11.66 5.31 -27.36
N ARG A 62 -12.84 5.70 -26.84
CA ARG A 62 -12.96 6.37 -25.54
C ARG A 62 -12.79 5.41 -24.37
N SER A 63 -13.23 4.16 -24.50
CA SER A 63 -13.02 3.13 -23.46
C SER A 63 -11.54 2.90 -23.18
N PHE A 64 -10.71 2.87 -24.22
CA PHE A 64 -9.26 2.69 -24.06
C PHE A 64 -8.56 3.97 -23.57
N MET A 65 -8.98 5.15 -24.03
CA MET A 65 -8.44 6.43 -23.51
C MET A 65 -8.71 6.61 -22.01
N ASN A 66 -9.91 6.25 -21.53
CA ASN A 66 -10.23 6.29 -20.10
C ASN A 66 -9.35 5.32 -19.29
N LEU A 67 -9.03 4.16 -19.87
CA LEU A 67 -8.07 3.23 -19.28
C LEU A 67 -6.67 3.85 -19.23
N GLU A 68 -6.20 4.50 -20.31
CA GLU A 68 -4.89 5.18 -20.31
C GLU A 68 -4.82 6.31 -19.27
N ALA A 69 -5.89 7.11 -19.15
CA ALA A 69 -5.98 8.20 -18.18
C ALA A 69 -5.99 7.67 -16.73
N SER A 70 -6.84 6.70 -16.42
CA SER A 70 -6.87 6.03 -15.11
C SER A 70 -5.51 5.40 -14.77
N MET A 71 -4.88 4.69 -15.72
CA MET A 71 -3.56 4.11 -15.51
C MET A 71 -2.48 5.17 -15.28
N ALA A 72 -2.52 6.32 -15.96
CA ALA A 72 -1.58 7.41 -15.74
C ALA A 72 -1.76 8.05 -14.35
N GLU A 73 -3.00 8.29 -13.92
CA GLU A 73 -3.32 8.86 -12.61
C GLU A 73 -2.94 7.94 -11.46
N THR A 74 -3.34 6.66 -11.50
CA THR A 74 -2.99 5.68 -10.45
C THR A 74 -1.48 5.46 -10.39
N TRP A 75 -0.79 5.52 -11.53
CA TRP A 75 0.67 5.37 -11.58
C TRP A 75 1.39 6.57 -10.97
N VAL A 76 0.94 7.79 -11.26
CA VAL A 76 1.48 9.02 -10.64
C VAL A 76 1.22 9.04 -9.13
N ALA A 77 0.05 8.58 -8.68
CA ALA A 77 -0.28 8.48 -7.26
C ALA A 77 0.62 7.46 -6.51
N GLY A 78 0.96 6.33 -7.15
CA GLY A 78 1.83 5.30 -6.58
C GLY A 78 3.33 5.56 -6.70
N GLN A 79 3.78 6.39 -7.66
CA GLN A 79 5.20 6.63 -7.96
C GLN A 79 5.82 7.90 -7.35
N ARG A 80 5.08 8.71 -6.57
CA ARG A 80 5.69 9.79 -5.76
C ARG A 80 6.80 9.31 -4.79
N LEU A 81 7.05 7.99 -4.70
CA LEU A 81 7.98 7.34 -3.78
C LEU A 81 9.15 6.58 -4.44
N ARG A 82 9.36 6.60 -5.77
CA ARG A 82 10.51 5.90 -6.40
C ARG A 82 11.15 6.69 -7.56
N GLU A 83 12.48 6.80 -7.53
CA GLU A 83 13.31 7.57 -8.46
C GLU A 83 13.39 6.97 -9.88
N ASP A 84 12.98 5.72 -10.09
CA ASP A 84 12.95 5.08 -11.40
C ASP A 84 11.63 5.34 -12.14
N ARG A 85 11.66 6.35 -13.03
CA ARG A 85 10.55 6.79 -13.91
C ARG A 85 10.13 5.75 -14.96
N LYS A 86 9.87 4.50 -14.57
CA LYS A 86 9.30 3.48 -15.47
C LYS A 86 7.85 3.83 -15.75
N THR A 87 7.43 3.78 -17.01
CA THR A 87 6.04 4.05 -17.38
C THR A 87 5.14 2.85 -17.02
N TYR A 88 3.84 3.05 -16.83
CA TYR A 88 2.92 1.93 -16.57
C TYR A 88 2.93 0.90 -17.73
N LYS A 89 3.21 1.34 -18.97
CA LYS A 89 3.37 0.45 -20.12
C LYS A 89 4.59 -0.46 -19.92
N ASP A 90 5.69 0.07 -19.40
CA ASP A 90 6.87 -0.74 -19.09
C ASP A 90 6.57 -1.78 -18.03
N TRP A 91 5.81 -1.42 -16.99
CA TRP A 91 5.34 -2.38 -15.98
C TRP A 91 4.50 -3.51 -16.59
N LEU A 92 3.57 -3.18 -17.50
CA LEU A 92 2.72 -4.18 -18.13
C LEU A 92 3.55 -5.18 -18.96
N PHE A 93 4.57 -4.70 -19.65
CA PHE A 93 5.45 -5.52 -20.50
C PHE A 93 6.57 -6.21 -19.72
N ASP A 94 7.02 -5.70 -18.57
CA ASP A 94 8.03 -6.35 -17.72
C ASP A 94 7.52 -7.70 -17.18
N ARG A 95 6.20 -7.87 -17.05
CA ARG A 95 5.56 -9.14 -16.69
C ARG A 95 5.86 -10.27 -17.67
N LEU A 96 6.19 -9.96 -18.93
CA LEU A 96 6.61 -10.95 -19.92
C LEU A 96 7.88 -11.71 -19.51
N LYS A 97 8.75 -11.08 -18.70
CA LYS A 97 9.99 -11.70 -18.21
C LYS A 97 9.75 -12.71 -17.09
N GLN A 98 8.61 -12.61 -16.39
CA GLN A 98 8.36 -13.32 -15.13
C GLN A 98 7.24 -14.36 -15.23
N CYS A 99 6.31 -14.19 -16.17
CA CYS A 99 5.16 -15.07 -16.32
C CYS A 99 5.35 -16.09 -17.45
N LYS A 100 4.88 -17.32 -17.24
CA LYS A 100 4.79 -18.36 -18.29
C LYS A 100 3.47 -18.19 -19.03
N GLY A 101 3.49 -18.09 -20.36
CA GLY A 101 2.29 -17.95 -21.19
C GLY A 101 2.56 -17.30 -22.54
N THR A 102 1.52 -17.13 -23.37
CA THR A 102 1.66 -16.37 -24.61
C THR A 102 1.84 -14.88 -24.31
N PRO A 103 2.71 -14.15 -25.03
CA PRO A 103 2.94 -12.74 -24.79
C PRO A 103 1.66 -11.89 -24.81
N SER A 104 0.76 -12.17 -25.77
CA SER A 104 -0.55 -11.52 -25.85
C SER A 104 -1.40 -11.78 -24.60
N GLY A 105 -1.48 -13.04 -24.16
CA GLY A 105 -2.29 -13.41 -22.99
C GLY A 105 -1.79 -12.78 -21.69
N ILE A 106 -0.48 -12.61 -21.52
CA ILE A 106 0.10 -11.94 -20.34
C ILE A 106 -0.28 -10.45 -20.32
N VAL A 107 -0.10 -9.75 -21.45
CA VAL A 107 -0.42 -8.32 -21.57
C VAL A 107 -1.93 -8.10 -21.43
N GLU A 108 -2.75 -8.90 -22.10
CA GLU A 108 -4.21 -8.86 -22.00
C GLU A 108 -4.71 -9.12 -20.58
N SER A 109 -4.10 -10.06 -19.86
CA SER A 109 -4.44 -10.34 -18.46
C SER A 109 -4.15 -9.14 -17.56
N GLY A 110 -2.98 -8.50 -17.74
CA GLY A 110 -2.64 -7.29 -17.01
C GLY A 110 -3.55 -6.11 -17.33
N ALA A 111 -3.84 -5.86 -18.60
CA ALA A 111 -4.76 -4.82 -19.04
C ALA A 111 -6.19 -5.08 -18.53
N SER A 112 -6.65 -6.33 -18.60
CA SER A 112 -7.96 -6.75 -18.05
C SER A 112 -8.06 -6.53 -16.54
N GLY A 113 -6.97 -6.72 -15.81
CA GLY A 113 -6.89 -6.42 -14.38
C GLY A 113 -7.11 -4.93 -14.09
N ARG A 114 -6.52 -4.05 -14.90
CA ARG A 114 -6.72 -2.59 -14.77
C ARG A 114 -8.12 -2.15 -15.18
N ILE A 115 -8.66 -2.70 -16.26
CA ILE A 115 -10.05 -2.42 -16.67
C ILE A 115 -11.03 -2.86 -15.58
N ARG A 116 -10.73 -3.94 -14.85
CA ARG A 116 -11.52 -4.39 -13.70
C ARG A 116 -11.50 -3.39 -12.55
N THR A 117 -10.31 -2.86 -12.21
CA THR A 117 -10.18 -1.83 -11.18
C THR A 117 -10.96 -0.58 -11.56
N LEU A 118 -10.79 -0.09 -12.79
CA LEU A 118 -11.54 1.04 -13.33
C LEU A 118 -13.05 0.80 -13.27
N ALA A 119 -13.53 -0.40 -13.59
CA ALA A 119 -14.95 -0.73 -13.49
C ALA A 119 -15.47 -0.67 -12.05
N ARG A 120 -14.68 -1.12 -11.06
CA ARG A 120 -15.04 -1.02 -9.64
C ARG A 120 -15.09 0.42 -9.17
N GLU A 121 -14.09 1.20 -9.56
CA GLU A 121 -13.99 2.64 -9.35
C GLU A 121 -15.21 3.38 -9.92
N ILE A 122 -15.65 3.05 -11.14
CA ILE A 122 -16.86 3.61 -11.74
C ILE A 122 -18.11 3.24 -10.95
N VAL A 123 -18.22 1.97 -10.51
CA VAL A 123 -19.38 1.48 -9.74
C VAL A 123 -19.40 2.02 -8.31
N SER A 124 -18.25 2.21 -7.67
CA SER A 124 -18.15 2.79 -6.32
C SER A 124 -18.44 4.29 -6.31
N GLY A 125 -18.49 4.94 -7.48
CA GLY A 125 -18.67 6.39 -7.60
C GLY A 125 -17.42 7.20 -7.23
N GLU A 126 -16.33 6.54 -6.83
CA GLU A 126 -15.04 7.16 -6.47
C GLU A 126 -14.18 7.42 -7.72
N GLY A 127 -14.46 6.69 -8.80
CA GLY A 127 -13.48 6.35 -9.81
C GLY A 127 -13.16 7.37 -10.87
N LEU A 128 -14.05 8.30 -11.14
CA LEU A 128 -13.77 9.34 -12.12
C LEU A 128 -14.53 10.57 -11.65
N GLY A 129 -13.79 11.64 -11.39
CA GLY A 129 -14.32 13.00 -11.28
C GLY A 129 -14.96 13.44 -12.60
N LEU A 130 -16.00 12.75 -13.04
CA LEU A 130 -16.88 13.08 -14.16
C LEU A 130 -17.74 14.24 -13.72
N ARG A 131 -17.09 15.37 -13.48
CA ARG A 131 -17.68 16.68 -13.65
C ARG A 131 -18.31 16.66 -15.03
N THR A 132 -19.61 16.93 -15.10
CA THR A 132 -20.23 17.31 -16.37
C THR A 132 -19.44 18.49 -16.95
N LYS A 133 -19.50 18.72 -18.27
CA LYS A 133 -18.81 19.86 -18.91
C LYS A 133 -19.16 21.23 -18.27
N ASP A 134 -20.22 21.28 -17.47
CA ASP A 134 -20.71 22.46 -16.76
C ASP A 134 -20.28 22.52 -15.28
N GLY A 135 -19.36 21.66 -14.83
CA GLY A 135 -18.85 21.66 -13.45
C GLY A 135 -19.85 21.16 -12.39
N LYS A 136 -21.05 20.71 -12.79
CA LYS A 136 -22.05 20.15 -11.87
C LYS A 136 -21.74 18.66 -11.61
N GLN A 137 -21.69 18.29 -10.33
CA GLN A 137 -21.74 16.89 -9.89
C GLN A 137 -22.95 16.20 -10.51
N ARG A 138 -22.81 14.93 -10.92
CA ARG A 138 -23.92 14.16 -11.47
C ARG A 138 -25.03 14.01 -10.44
N LYS A 139 -26.28 14.30 -10.85
CA LYS A 139 -27.49 13.95 -10.09
C LYS A 139 -27.51 12.43 -9.91
N GLY A 140 -27.29 11.97 -8.69
CA GLY A 140 -27.17 10.54 -8.35
C GLY A 140 -26.15 10.29 -7.24
N LEU A 141 -25.15 11.16 -7.11
CA LEU A 141 -24.38 11.30 -5.87
C LEU A 141 -25.15 12.26 -4.97
N GLU A 142 -26.17 11.74 -4.28
CA GLU A 142 -26.77 12.46 -3.15
C GLU A 142 -25.64 12.64 -2.12
N SER A 143 -25.40 13.90 -1.73
CA SER A 143 -24.50 14.19 -0.61
C SER A 143 -24.97 13.38 0.58
N LEU A 144 -24.05 12.72 1.31
CA LEU A 144 -24.44 11.95 2.48
C LEU A 144 -25.21 12.86 3.47
N GLY A 145 -24.78 14.13 3.63
CA GLY A 145 -25.49 15.14 4.43
C GLY A 145 -26.77 15.71 3.80
N ALA A 146 -27.23 15.25 2.63
CA ALA A 146 -28.50 15.67 2.07
C ALA A 146 -29.65 15.08 2.91
N LYS A 147 -30.44 15.96 3.52
CA LYS A 147 -31.63 15.55 4.28
C LYS A 147 -32.68 14.97 3.33
N ARG A 148 -33.17 13.76 3.62
CA ARG A 148 -34.32 13.18 2.92
C ARG A 148 -35.59 13.34 3.77
N GLY A 149 -36.62 13.91 3.15
CA GLY A 149 -37.97 14.00 3.71
C GLY A 149 -38.37 15.42 4.13
N ASP A 150 -39.28 16.02 3.37
CA ASP A 150 -40.11 17.15 3.78
C ASP A 150 -41.43 16.59 4.33
N VAL A 151 -41.41 16.06 5.55
CA VAL A 151 -42.62 15.95 6.37
C VAL A 151 -42.19 16.22 7.81
N ASP A 152 -42.50 17.42 8.29
CA ASP A 152 -42.38 17.87 9.68
C ASP A 152 -40.98 17.80 10.32
N GLY A 153 -40.08 18.65 9.82
CA GLY A 153 -39.04 19.29 10.66
C GLY A 153 -37.86 18.44 11.12
N GLY A 154 -37.78 17.16 10.76
CA GLY A 154 -36.72 16.24 11.21
C GLY A 154 -36.13 15.38 10.08
N GLY A 155 -35.71 16.00 8.98
CA GLY A 155 -35.08 15.25 7.88
C GLY A 155 -33.77 14.59 8.31
N CYS A 156 -33.74 13.26 8.34
CA CYS A 156 -32.57 12.43 8.58
C CYS A 156 -31.72 12.41 7.30
N SER A 157 -30.41 12.61 7.44
CA SER A 157 -29.48 12.53 6.32
C SER A 157 -29.07 11.09 6.06
N LEU A 158 -28.51 10.79 4.89
CA LEU A 158 -27.92 9.49 4.61
C LEU A 158 -26.72 9.19 5.54
N GLU A 159 -26.02 10.21 6.05
CA GLU A 159 -24.95 10.07 7.07
C GLU A 159 -25.46 9.44 8.36
N ASP A 160 -26.65 9.84 8.80
CA ASP A 160 -27.27 9.36 10.04
C ASP A 160 -27.70 7.89 9.96
N LEU A 161 -27.84 7.36 8.73
CA LEU A 161 -28.22 5.97 8.45
C LEU A 161 -27.01 5.07 8.18
N LEU A 162 -25.82 5.64 7.98
CA LEU A 162 -24.61 4.84 7.94
C LEU A 162 -24.37 4.30 9.35
N PRO A 163 -24.09 2.99 9.52
CA PRO A 163 -23.62 2.49 10.79
C PRO A 163 -22.39 3.31 11.14
N GLY A 164 -22.48 4.12 12.20
CA GLY A 164 -21.37 4.97 12.58
C GLY A 164 -20.12 4.12 12.65
N VAL A 165 -19.02 4.58 12.06
CA VAL A 165 -17.69 4.00 12.25
C VAL A 165 -17.21 4.25 13.70
N ALA A 166 -18.15 4.46 14.64
CA ALA A 166 -17.90 4.27 16.04
C ALA A 166 -17.51 2.80 16.18
N LEU A 167 -16.20 2.58 16.28
CA LEU A 167 -15.66 1.35 16.80
C LEU A 167 -16.48 1.03 18.05
N ASP A 168 -16.90 -0.22 18.19
CA ASP A 168 -17.52 -0.68 19.43
C ASP A 168 -16.67 -0.14 20.59
N PRO A 169 -17.25 0.53 21.62
CA PRO A 169 -16.49 1.05 22.74
C PRO A 169 -15.54 0.02 23.36
N SER A 170 -15.88 -1.28 23.26
CA SER A 170 -14.98 -2.38 23.65
C SER A 170 -13.71 -2.44 22.79
N GLN A 171 -13.81 -2.27 21.46
CA GLN A 171 -12.70 -2.23 20.52
C GLN A 171 -11.86 -0.97 20.69
N GLU A 172 -12.47 0.19 20.91
CA GLU A 172 -11.73 1.42 21.22
C GLU A 172 -10.91 1.27 22.50
N SER A 173 -11.51 0.68 23.54
CA SER A 173 -10.82 0.44 24.81
C SER A 173 -9.63 -0.52 24.64
N PHE A 174 -9.79 -1.56 23.82
CA PHE A 174 -8.73 -2.51 23.51
C PHE A 174 -7.60 -1.87 22.70
N VAL A 175 -7.92 -1.06 21.68
CA VAL A 175 -6.92 -0.35 20.88
C VAL A 175 -6.13 0.62 21.75
N ARG A 176 -6.80 1.36 22.64
CA ARG A 176 -6.15 2.28 23.58
C ARG A 176 -5.21 1.54 24.54
N GLU A 177 -5.69 0.46 25.15
CA GLU A 177 -4.86 -0.38 26.04
C GLU A 177 -3.65 -0.95 25.30
N LEU A 178 -3.84 -1.43 24.07
CA LEU A 178 -2.76 -1.92 23.22
C LEU A 178 -1.74 -0.82 22.90
N GLU A 179 -2.19 0.40 22.60
CA GLU A 179 -1.31 1.55 22.35
C GLU A 179 -0.49 1.91 23.59
N GLU A 180 -1.13 1.99 24.75
CA GLU A 180 -0.47 2.28 26.04
C GLU A 180 0.58 1.21 26.39
N LEU A 181 0.22 -0.07 26.27
CA LEU A 181 1.14 -1.20 26.52
C LEU A 181 2.31 -1.19 25.54
N SER A 182 2.04 -0.90 24.26
CA SER A 182 3.08 -0.90 23.23
C SER A 182 4.03 0.29 23.37
N GLU A 183 3.52 1.45 23.77
CA GLU A 183 4.32 2.63 24.03
C GLU A 183 5.21 2.42 25.26
N ALA A 184 4.64 1.95 26.37
CA ALA A 184 5.41 1.64 27.58
C ALA A 184 6.48 0.58 27.31
N ALA A 185 6.13 -0.50 26.61
CA ALA A 185 7.07 -1.56 26.25
C ALA A 185 8.18 -1.07 25.29
N ALA A 186 7.86 -0.18 24.36
CA ALA A 186 8.86 0.43 23.47
C ALA A 186 9.85 1.30 24.25
N VAL A 187 9.38 2.12 25.19
CA VAL A 187 10.24 2.94 26.05
C VAL A 187 11.13 2.05 26.91
N GLU A 188 10.55 1.09 27.63
CA GLU A 188 11.25 0.16 28.51
C GLU A 188 12.35 -0.60 27.75
N PHE A 189 11.99 -1.22 26.62
CA PHE A 189 12.94 -1.93 25.76
C PHE A 189 14.04 -1.00 25.24
N PHE A 190 13.69 0.23 24.86
CA PHE A 190 14.66 1.21 24.39
C PHE A 190 15.68 1.59 25.46
N GLU A 191 15.22 1.85 26.68
CA GLU A 191 16.07 2.25 27.80
C GLU A 191 17.01 1.12 28.28
N MET A 192 16.54 -0.13 28.25
CA MET A 192 17.35 -1.29 28.60
C MET A 192 18.46 -1.60 27.57
N MET A 193 18.39 -1.03 26.36
CA MET A 193 19.40 -1.29 25.35
C MET A 193 20.71 -0.55 25.64
N PRO A 194 21.86 -1.25 25.46
CA PRO A 194 23.15 -0.60 25.31
C PRO A 194 23.12 0.55 24.30
N PHE A 195 23.94 1.58 24.55
CA PHE A 195 23.98 2.79 23.73
C PHE A 195 24.21 2.48 22.25
N GLU A 196 25.08 1.52 21.94
CA GLU A 196 25.43 1.17 20.56
C GLU A 196 24.19 0.66 19.81
N LYS A 197 23.34 -0.15 20.45
CA LYS A 197 22.10 -0.66 19.85
C LYS A 197 21.08 0.46 19.63
N ARG A 198 20.97 1.39 20.59
CA ARG A 198 20.13 2.58 20.45
C ARG A 198 20.59 3.44 19.28
N ALA A 199 21.90 3.69 19.16
CA ALA A 199 22.51 4.43 18.06
C ALA A 199 22.22 3.80 16.68
N VAL A 200 22.26 2.46 16.58
CA VAL A 200 21.90 1.74 15.34
C VAL A 200 20.43 1.96 14.95
N LEU A 201 19.50 1.89 15.92
CA LEU A 201 18.08 2.18 15.68
C LEU A 201 17.87 3.63 15.25
N CYS A 202 18.60 4.58 15.88
CA CYS A 202 18.59 6.00 15.52
C CYS A 202 19.03 6.23 14.10
N ALA A 203 20.21 5.72 13.72
CA ALA A 203 20.73 5.84 12.35
C ALA A 203 19.70 5.32 11.34
N LYS A 204 19.06 4.19 11.62
CA LYS A 204 18.05 3.63 10.71
C LYS A 204 16.76 4.46 10.65
N ALA A 205 16.26 4.95 11.78
CA ALA A 205 15.03 5.75 11.84
C ALA A 205 15.18 7.12 11.17
N LEU A 206 16.39 7.66 11.18
CA LEU A 206 16.77 8.91 10.52
C LEU A 206 17.18 8.74 9.05
N GLY A 207 17.22 7.49 8.55
CA GLY A 207 17.62 7.20 7.17
C GLY A 207 19.13 7.34 6.91
N VAL A 208 19.95 7.47 7.94
CA VAL A 208 21.42 7.57 7.80
C VAL A 208 21.99 6.19 7.41
N PRO A 209 22.75 6.08 6.31
CA PRO A 209 23.34 4.81 5.91
C PRO A 209 24.36 4.30 6.92
N PHE A 210 24.36 2.99 7.21
CA PHE A 210 25.30 2.36 8.15
C PHE A 210 26.77 2.39 7.71
N TYR A 211 27.06 2.77 6.46
CA TYR A 211 28.43 2.94 5.97
C TYR A 211 28.98 4.34 6.23
N HIS A 212 28.18 5.25 6.79
CA HIS A 212 28.64 6.58 7.14
C HIS A 212 29.64 6.52 8.30
N ASP A 213 30.74 7.28 8.21
CA ASP A 213 31.85 7.22 9.18
C ASP A 213 31.39 7.55 10.60
N GLU A 214 30.56 8.59 10.76
CA GLU A 214 30.00 8.97 12.06
C GLU A 214 29.15 7.86 12.70
N VAL A 215 28.40 7.07 11.92
CA VAL A 215 27.66 5.92 12.45
C VAL A 215 28.63 4.86 12.94
N SER A 216 29.71 4.61 12.19
CA SER A 216 30.73 3.62 12.56
C SER A 216 31.52 4.04 13.81
N LYS A 217 31.82 5.34 13.96
CA LYS A 217 32.45 5.92 15.16
C LYS A 217 31.54 5.82 16.37
N LEU A 218 30.27 6.21 16.23
CA LEU A 218 29.29 6.22 17.32
C LEU A 218 28.99 4.82 17.84
N VAL A 219 28.88 3.84 16.94
CA VAL A 219 28.59 2.43 17.29
C VAL A 219 29.88 1.68 17.67
N GLY A 220 31.05 2.20 17.28
CA GLY A 220 32.35 1.55 17.49
C GLY A 220 32.54 0.25 16.70
N LYS A 221 31.80 0.07 15.60
CA LYS A 221 31.78 -1.19 14.82
C LYS A 221 31.76 -0.95 13.31
N ALA A 222 32.22 -1.94 12.57
CA ALA A 222 32.19 -1.92 11.11
C ALA A 222 30.75 -2.03 10.56
N LYS A 223 30.52 -1.51 9.35
CA LYS A 223 29.22 -1.55 8.63
C LYS A 223 28.51 -2.91 8.68
N SER A 224 29.25 -4.00 8.44
CA SER A 224 28.70 -5.37 8.40
C SER A 224 28.14 -5.76 9.77
N GLN A 225 28.89 -5.51 10.83
CA GLN A 225 28.51 -5.78 12.23
C GLN A 225 27.33 -4.89 12.66
N THR A 226 27.32 -3.62 12.27
CA THR A 226 26.20 -2.69 12.51
C THR A 226 24.91 -3.17 11.84
N SER A 227 25.01 -3.62 10.58
CA SER A 227 23.88 -4.17 9.82
C SER A 227 23.35 -5.48 10.44
N GLU A 228 24.25 -6.33 10.92
CA GLU A 228 23.88 -7.56 11.64
C GLU A 228 23.23 -7.25 12.99
N MET A 229 23.76 -6.30 13.75
CA MET A 229 23.16 -5.83 15.00
C MET A 229 21.72 -5.35 14.79
N TYR A 230 21.47 -4.54 13.76
CA TYR A 230 20.11 -4.10 13.42
C TYR A 230 19.17 -5.27 13.12
N ARG A 231 19.62 -6.26 12.34
CA ARG A 231 18.80 -7.44 11.99
C ARG A 231 18.49 -8.30 13.22
N ASN A 232 19.47 -8.49 14.10
CA ASN A 232 19.32 -9.29 15.33
C ASN A 232 18.44 -8.59 16.38
N LEU A 233 18.42 -7.26 16.38
CA LEU A 233 17.53 -6.47 17.26
C LEU A 233 16.06 -6.70 16.92
N LEU A 234 15.70 -6.56 15.64
CA LEU A 234 14.30 -6.57 15.19
C LEU A 234 13.79 -7.92 14.70
N GLY A 235 14.67 -8.88 14.40
CA GLY A 235 14.26 -10.18 13.86
C GLY A 235 13.54 -10.06 12.50
N VAL A 236 14.05 -9.18 11.62
CA VAL A 236 13.37 -8.66 10.42
C VAL A 236 12.76 -9.73 9.49
N LYS A 237 13.30 -10.95 9.48
CA LYS A 237 12.76 -12.06 8.68
C LYS A 237 11.29 -12.35 9.00
N ARG A 238 10.88 -12.33 10.28
CA ARG A 238 9.49 -12.58 10.68
C ARG A 238 8.58 -11.35 10.61
N LEU A 239 9.10 -10.13 10.78
CA LEU A 239 8.27 -8.93 10.66
C LEU A 239 7.68 -8.79 9.24
N GLN A 240 8.42 -9.19 8.21
CA GLN A 240 7.89 -9.24 6.83
C GLN A 240 6.78 -10.30 6.69
N ASP A 241 6.95 -11.46 7.32
CA ASP A 241 5.91 -12.51 7.38
C ASP A 241 4.67 -12.04 8.16
N TYR A 242 4.84 -11.20 9.18
CA TYR A 242 3.74 -10.65 10.00
C TYR A 242 3.01 -9.48 9.35
N THR A 243 3.70 -8.66 8.55
CA THR A 243 3.06 -7.58 7.78
C THR A 243 2.21 -8.07 6.61
N ALA A 244 2.23 -9.37 6.29
CA ALA A 244 1.30 -10.00 5.35
C ALA A 244 -0.08 -10.26 5.98
N PHE A 245 -0.58 -9.30 6.76
CA PHE A 245 -1.92 -9.31 7.33
C PHE A 245 -2.92 -8.91 6.23
N ASP A 246 -3.79 -9.83 5.86
CA ASP A 246 -4.86 -9.60 4.88
C ASP A 246 -6.09 -9.08 5.65
N GLU A 247 -6.30 -7.75 5.62
CA GLU A 247 -7.42 -7.09 6.30
C GLU A 247 -8.78 -7.69 5.91
N SER A 248 -8.90 -8.29 4.72
CA SER A 248 -10.14 -8.91 4.24
C SER A 248 -10.52 -10.23 4.92
N LEU A 249 -9.60 -10.86 5.66
CA LEU A 249 -9.80 -12.19 6.26
C LEU A 249 -9.81 -12.18 7.78
N GLY A 250 -9.44 -11.07 8.44
CA GLY A 250 -9.30 -11.00 9.90
C GLY A 250 -8.34 -12.05 10.48
N ARG A 251 -7.48 -12.66 9.65
CA ARG A 251 -6.54 -13.73 10.01
C ARG A 251 -5.27 -13.67 9.15
N PRO A 252 -4.09 -13.96 9.72
CA PRO A 252 -2.84 -14.05 8.95
C PRO A 252 -2.86 -15.23 7.96
N ARG A 253 -2.35 -15.03 6.74
CA ARG A 253 -2.11 -16.13 5.79
C ARG A 253 -0.92 -16.97 6.25
N TYR A 254 -1.19 -18.00 7.05
CA TYR A 254 -0.22 -19.08 7.21
C TYR A 254 -0.38 -20.08 6.07
N SER A 255 0.60 -20.14 5.17
CA SER A 255 0.79 -21.35 4.38
C SER A 255 1.38 -22.40 5.32
N GLU A 256 0.59 -23.41 5.68
CA GLU A 256 1.05 -24.60 6.40
C GLU A 256 1.98 -25.45 5.51
N THR A 257 3.16 -24.94 5.17
CA THR A 257 4.23 -25.81 4.71
C THR A 257 4.99 -26.29 5.93
N LYS A 258 4.66 -27.52 6.37
CA LYS A 258 5.42 -28.29 7.36
C LYS A 258 6.88 -28.42 6.91
N SER A 259 7.72 -27.48 7.29
CA SER A 259 9.17 -27.58 7.14
C SER A 259 9.72 -28.45 8.26
N LYS A 260 10.18 -29.65 7.89
CA LYS A 260 10.89 -30.58 8.78
C LYS A 260 12.25 -29.99 9.15
N LYS A 261 12.55 -30.01 10.46
CA LYS A 261 13.89 -30.10 11.09
C LYS A 261 15.04 -29.39 10.33
N SER A 262 15.36 -28.18 10.77
CA SER A 262 16.77 -27.81 10.98
C SER A 262 16.88 -26.93 12.22
N GLU A 263 17.83 -27.27 13.08
CA GLU A 263 18.29 -26.44 14.20
C GLU A 263 18.72 -25.05 13.70
N THR A 264 17.87 -24.04 13.84
CA THR A 264 18.29 -22.63 13.87
C THR A 264 17.75 -21.98 15.13
N ARG A 265 18.39 -22.33 16.25
CA ARG A 265 18.10 -21.86 17.62
C ARG A 265 18.43 -20.37 17.86
N ASN A 266 18.36 -19.51 16.85
CA ASN A 266 18.77 -18.10 16.98
C ASN A 266 18.06 -17.13 16.00
N GLU A 267 16.87 -17.50 15.52
CA GLU A 267 16.10 -16.65 14.58
C GLU A 267 15.11 -15.69 15.25
N GLN A 268 15.00 -15.73 16.59
CA GLN A 268 14.20 -14.76 17.33
C GLN A 268 15.03 -13.51 17.58
N GLY A 269 14.52 -12.35 17.15
CA GLY A 269 15.16 -11.08 17.45
C GLY A 269 15.05 -10.78 18.95
N GLN A 270 16.01 -10.05 19.51
CA GLN A 270 16.05 -9.74 20.95
C GLN A 270 14.74 -9.11 21.45
N LEU A 271 14.07 -8.30 20.62
CA LEU A 271 12.77 -7.73 20.94
C LEU A 271 11.67 -8.79 21.08
N ALA A 272 11.65 -9.79 20.18
CA ALA A 272 10.65 -10.85 20.22
C ALA A 272 10.82 -11.75 21.45
N ASP A 273 12.06 -12.06 21.82
CA ASP A 273 12.36 -12.84 23.03
C ASP A 273 11.99 -12.07 24.29
N TRP A 274 12.32 -10.77 24.32
CA TRP A 274 11.97 -9.91 25.44
C TRP A 274 10.45 -9.80 25.61
N LEU A 275 9.69 -9.59 24.52
CA LEU A 275 8.23 -9.56 24.56
C LEU A 275 7.61 -10.91 24.95
N ALA A 276 8.22 -12.03 24.54
CA ALA A 276 7.76 -13.36 24.95
C ALA A 276 7.87 -13.58 26.46
N VAL A 277 8.90 -13.01 27.09
CA VAL A 277 9.05 -13.02 28.56
C VAL A 277 8.10 -12.02 29.22
N ARG A 278 7.99 -10.80 28.68
CA ARG A 278 7.16 -9.72 29.25
C ARG A 278 5.67 -10.06 29.25
N PHE A 279 5.20 -10.71 28.19
CA PHE A 279 3.81 -11.10 27.95
C PHE A 279 3.70 -12.63 27.90
N LYS A 280 4.34 -13.32 28.84
CA LYS A 280 4.38 -14.80 28.89
C LYS A 280 3.00 -15.44 29.04
N ASP A 281 2.11 -14.75 29.77
CA ASP A 281 0.76 -15.22 30.11
C ASP A 281 -0.26 -14.91 29.00
N GLU A 282 0.14 -14.11 28.01
CA GLU A 282 -0.69 -13.75 26.86
C GLU A 282 -0.58 -14.77 25.73
N ASP A 283 -1.61 -14.79 24.87
CA ASP A 283 -1.61 -15.65 23.69
C ASP A 283 -0.61 -15.18 22.60
N GLU A 284 -0.33 -16.07 21.66
CA GLU A 284 0.64 -15.81 20.59
C GLU A 284 0.20 -14.68 19.63
N PHE A 285 -1.11 -14.52 19.40
CA PHE A 285 -1.65 -13.47 18.56
C PHE A 285 -1.47 -12.10 19.22
N PHE A 286 -1.83 -11.96 20.50
CA PHE A 286 -1.62 -10.73 21.25
C PHE A 286 -0.15 -10.28 21.21
N ARG A 287 0.79 -11.19 21.50
CA ARG A 287 2.24 -10.90 21.44
C ARG A 287 2.70 -10.42 20.07
N LYS A 288 2.12 -10.93 18.98
CA LYS A 288 2.45 -10.48 17.61
C LYS A 288 1.94 -9.08 17.33
N VAL A 289 0.71 -8.78 17.74
CA VAL A 289 0.12 -7.44 17.57
C VAL A 289 0.93 -6.41 18.37
N VAL A 290 1.25 -6.72 19.64
CA VAL A 290 2.12 -5.88 20.48
C VAL A 290 3.51 -5.71 19.84
N LEU A 291 4.13 -6.79 19.32
CA LEU A 291 5.43 -6.68 18.64
C LEU A 291 5.40 -5.67 17.48
N LEU A 292 4.38 -5.71 16.61
CA LEU A 292 4.26 -4.78 15.49
C LEU A 292 4.11 -3.33 15.99
N ARG A 293 3.28 -3.11 16.99
CA ARG A 293 3.06 -1.79 17.59
C ARG A 293 4.29 -1.27 18.35
N VAL A 294 5.00 -2.12 19.07
CA VAL A 294 6.26 -1.75 19.73
C VAL A 294 7.32 -1.36 18.71
N VAL A 295 7.42 -2.05 17.57
CA VAL A 295 8.36 -1.65 16.49
C VAL A 295 8.00 -0.27 15.91
N GLU A 296 6.70 0.01 15.76
CA GLU A 296 6.21 1.33 15.31
C GLU A 296 6.55 2.42 16.35
N LYS A 297 6.19 2.22 17.61
CA LYS A 297 6.47 3.14 18.73
C LYS A 297 7.96 3.34 18.96
N LEU A 298 8.79 2.31 18.79
CA LEU A 298 10.25 2.43 18.83
C LEU A 298 10.75 3.42 17.77
N ARG A 299 10.20 3.43 16.56
CA ARG A 299 10.62 4.40 15.51
C ARG A 299 10.26 5.83 15.89
N GLU A 300 9.10 6.03 16.49
CA GLU A 300 8.64 7.35 16.97
C GLU A 300 9.51 7.84 18.13
N ASN A 301 9.71 7.01 19.14
CA ASN A 301 10.47 7.33 20.33
C ASN A 301 11.96 7.54 20.03
N VAL A 302 12.53 6.76 19.11
CA VAL A 302 13.90 6.94 18.64
C VAL A 302 14.12 8.33 18.04
N LYS A 303 13.16 8.84 17.25
CA LYS A 303 13.26 10.19 16.68
C LYS A 303 13.20 11.26 17.77
N LYS A 304 12.26 11.14 18.72
CA LYS A 304 12.16 12.04 19.88
C LYS A 304 13.46 12.04 20.68
N TRP A 305 13.95 10.86 21.06
CA TRP A 305 15.18 10.69 21.85
C TRP A 305 16.40 11.29 21.15
N ALA A 306 16.62 10.94 19.89
CA ALA A 306 17.81 11.41 19.17
C ALA A 306 17.77 12.93 18.88
N SER A 307 16.59 13.57 18.91
CA SER A 307 16.45 15.03 18.77
C SER A 307 16.79 15.81 20.04
N ALA A 308 16.87 15.13 21.20
CA ALA A 308 17.12 15.79 22.47
C ALA A 308 18.58 16.32 22.54
N PRO A 309 18.79 17.55 23.04
CA PRO A 309 20.08 18.24 22.97
C PRO A 309 21.21 17.54 23.73
N GLU A 310 20.88 16.77 24.75
CA GLU A 310 21.80 16.02 25.62
C GLU A 310 22.29 14.69 25.01
N ASN A 311 21.68 14.21 23.93
CA ASN A 311 22.04 12.91 23.36
C ASN A 311 23.15 13.01 22.31
N GLU A 312 24.22 12.24 22.50
CA GLU A 312 25.35 12.15 21.55
C GLU A 312 24.91 11.73 20.13
N ALA A 313 23.79 10.98 20.02
CA ALA A 313 23.19 10.61 18.75
C ALA A 313 22.65 11.79 17.93
N ARG A 314 22.56 12.99 18.51
CA ARG A 314 22.19 14.23 17.81
C ARG A 314 23.13 14.56 16.66
N ILE A 315 24.38 14.09 16.71
CA ILE A 315 25.32 14.19 15.58
C ILE A 315 24.71 13.61 14.29
N LEU A 316 23.90 12.55 14.40
CA LEU A 316 23.22 11.93 13.26
C LEU A 316 22.16 12.84 12.62
N PHE A 317 21.50 13.71 13.38
CA PHE A 317 20.59 14.71 12.82
C PHE A 317 21.32 15.75 11.98
N SER A 318 22.49 16.21 12.47
CA SER A 318 23.31 17.18 11.72
C SER A 318 23.77 16.65 10.36
N LEU A 319 23.87 15.32 10.19
CA LEU A 319 24.20 14.68 8.92
C LEU A 319 23.02 14.69 7.94
N VAL A 320 21.80 14.47 8.45
CA VAL A 320 20.57 14.52 7.64
C VAL A 320 20.31 15.94 7.17
N GLU A 321 20.48 16.94 8.05
CA GLU A 321 20.33 18.36 7.70
C GLU A 321 21.34 18.77 6.60
N LYS A 322 22.62 18.44 6.77
CA LYS A 322 23.66 18.75 5.78
C LYS A 322 23.49 18.03 4.44
N GLY A 323 22.90 16.83 4.44
CA GLY A 323 22.66 16.06 3.22
C GLY A 323 21.49 16.57 2.38
N ASN A 324 20.56 17.34 2.97
CA ASN A 324 19.42 17.92 2.27
C ASN A 324 19.75 19.27 1.60
N ASP A 325 20.87 19.89 1.95
CA ASP A 325 21.34 21.16 1.37
C ASP A 325 22.23 20.97 0.12
N GLN A 326 22.44 19.72 -0.32
CA GLN A 326 23.22 19.34 -1.52
C GLN A 326 22.30 18.84 -2.64
#